data_AF-A0A7S2RWW0-F1
#
_entry.id   AF-A0A7S2RWW0-F1
#
_cell.length_a   1.000
_cell.length_b   1.000
_cell.length_c   1.000
_cell.angle_alpha   90.00
_cell.angle_beta   90.00
_cell.angle_gamma   90.00
#
_symmetry.space_group_name_H-M   'P 1'
#
loop_
_entity.id
_entity.type
_entity.pdbx_description
1 polymer ?
#
loop_
_entity_poly.entity_id
_entity_poly.type
_entity_poly.pdbx_seq_one_letter_code
_entity_poly.pdbx_strand_id
1 'polypeptide(L)'
;MTVEAIPISVKLRDDLIVDLELIDGDKMLEVNMTYAGTGRYLGFGWTSGSSGLMSGSESVIGTTGTGPPAKYELKTSNEDASGVVRMDKSKQSLQNSTWVESDGQTIMSFRKLVAEDGEISIRITDAMTFIWAVGEDEGFTTHRYFGSSSIQLLTGDVEILALPHKKNYLLHGVLAFLAWGVFTPIAIAASILKDFLQLFTGKTVWLKLHVYCNILSVIATTFAFSIVVNVYQQQKKVHFKSGAHQGIGLFLFIAATFQAFAGVFRPHLPKPKDPPASVEQDVIVDKKNNNNNNGEDNAVDEEDPPTSVSPLKKSQIRIVWEICHKVLGYVFLFVALWEVNDGIDHYGHKFGAKVDPYRTGFYAWIGSLLSVVVGLKLYMLHLPSKKTE
;
A
#
# COMPACT_ATOMS: atom_id res chain seq x y z
N MET A 1 -28.95 10.51 47.02
CA MET A 1 -27.49 10.71 47.17
C MET A 1 -27.01 11.32 45.88
N THR A 2 -26.66 12.60 45.88
CA THR A 2 -25.94 13.23 44.78
C THR A 2 -24.52 12.70 44.84
N VAL A 3 -24.19 11.79 43.93
CA VAL A 3 -22.79 11.45 43.67
C VAL A 3 -22.16 12.72 43.11
N GLU A 4 -21.14 13.27 43.76
CA GLU A 4 -20.38 14.38 43.17
C GLU A 4 -19.86 13.90 41.82
N ALA A 5 -20.17 14.64 40.75
CA ALA A 5 -19.71 14.30 39.42
C ALA A 5 -18.17 14.31 39.44
N ILE A 6 -17.58 13.15 39.12
CA ILE A 6 -16.12 13.02 39.05
C ILE A 6 -15.71 13.52 37.67
N PRO A 7 -14.91 14.59 37.55
CA PRO A 7 -14.37 15.00 36.26
C PRO A 7 -13.50 13.87 35.70
N ILE A 8 -13.77 13.49 34.45
CA ILE A 8 -13.09 12.41 33.74
C ILE A 8 -12.08 13.05 32.78
N SER A 9 -10.79 12.81 33.02
CA SER A 9 -9.74 13.20 32.07
C SER A 9 -9.31 12.01 31.23
N VAL A 10 -9.50 12.11 29.92
CA VAL A 10 -9.18 11.05 28.96
C VAL A 10 -8.03 11.47 28.07
N LYS A 11 -6.91 10.77 28.20
CA LYS A 11 -5.77 10.90 27.27
C LYS A 11 -6.06 10.13 25.98
N LEU A 12 -6.57 10.83 24.97
CA LEU A 12 -6.90 10.26 23.66
C LEU A 12 -5.63 9.95 22.84
N ARG A 13 -4.60 10.79 23.00
CA ARG A 13 -3.24 10.63 22.43
C ARG A 13 -2.19 11.27 23.34
N ASP A 14 -0.91 11.13 23.00
CA ASP A 14 0.19 11.82 23.69
C ASP A 14 0.06 13.35 23.67
N ASP A 15 -0.56 13.88 22.63
CA ASP A 15 -0.75 15.30 22.36
C ASP A 15 -2.21 15.75 22.45
N LEU A 16 -3.14 14.90 22.89
CA LEU A 16 -4.57 15.21 22.91
C LEU A 16 -5.27 14.64 24.14
N ILE A 17 -5.87 15.53 24.93
CA ILE A 17 -6.63 15.21 26.15
C ILE A 17 -8.04 15.78 26.02
N VAL A 18 -9.03 15.06 26.55
CA VAL A 18 -10.38 15.58 26.74
C VAL A 18 -10.80 15.41 28.19
N ASP A 19 -11.24 16.50 28.81
CA ASP A 19 -11.85 16.51 30.13
C ASP A 19 -13.36 16.60 29.99
N LEU A 20 -14.07 15.73 30.71
CA LEU A 20 -15.51 15.54 30.65
C LEU A 20 -16.10 15.66 32.07
N GLU A 21 -17.14 16.47 32.23
CA GLU A 21 -17.81 16.62 33.53
C GLU A 21 -19.33 16.69 33.35
N LEU A 22 -20.06 15.89 34.13
CA LEU A 22 -21.51 16.00 34.23
C LEU A 22 -21.87 17.12 35.21
N ILE A 23 -22.64 18.10 34.74
CA ILE A 23 -23.03 19.27 35.51
C ILE A 23 -24.56 19.46 35.51
N ASP A 24 -25.05 20.37 36.37
CA ASP A 24 -26.49 20.68 36.50
C ASP A 24 -27.35 19.44 36.81
N GLY A 25 -26.88 18.59 37.74
CA GLY A 25 -27.55 17.35 38.11
C GLY A 25 -27.64 16.36 36.94
N ASP A 26 -26.51 16.14 36.26
CA ASP A 26 -26.32 15.23 35.13
C ASP A 26 -27.12 15.57 33.85
N LYS A 27 -27.64 16.80 33.76
CA LYS A 27 -28.39 17.25 32.57
C LYS A 27 -27.51 17.79 31.47
N MET A 28 -26.31 18.23 31.80
CA MET A 28 -25.36 18.78 30.84
C MET A 28 -24.00 18.09 30.96
N LEU A 29 -23.35 17.93 29.81
CA LEU A 29 -21.96 17.53 29.71
C LEU A 29 -21.12 18.76 29.38
N GLU A 30 -20.15 19.09 30.23
CA GLU A 30 -19.07 20.00 29.92
C GLU A 30 -17.91 19.22 29.29
N VAL A 31 -17.37 19.75 28.20
CA VAL A 31 -16.28 19.16 27.43
C VAL A 31 -15.18 20.19 27.28
N ASN A 32 -13.96 19.84 27.64
CA ASN A 32 -12.75 20.62 27.38
C ASN A 32 -11.74 19.74 26.63
N MET A 33 -11.50 20.03 25.36
CA MET A 33 -10.58 19.28 24.51
C MET A 33 -9.31 20.10 24.26
N THR A 34 -8.17 19.59 24.70
CA THR A 34 -6.87 20.26 24.63
C THR A 34 -5.91 19.49 23.72
N TYR A 35 -5.46 20.14 22.65
CA TYR A 35 -4.47 19.63 21.70
C TYR A 35 -3.16 20.40 21.83
N ALA A 36 -2.06 19.68 22.09
CA ALA A 36 -0.70 20.21 22.12
C ALA A 36 -0.16 20.43 20.70
N GLY A 37 -0.77 21.37 19.99
CA GLY A 37 -0.39 21.82 18.67
C GLY A 37 -1.39 22.83 18.12
N THR A 38 -1.14 23.29 16.88
CA THR A 38 -2.08 24.11 16.12
C THR A 38 -2.89 23.20 15.20
N GLY A 39 -4.14 22.89 15.59
CA GLY A 39 -5.09 22.14 14.77
C GLY A 39 -5.94 23.10 13.93
N ARG A 40 -6.26 22.75 12.67
CA ARG A 40 -7.19 23.58 11.89
C ARG A 40 -8.63 23.44 12.38
N TYR A 41 -9.00 22.25 12.82
CA TYR A 41 -10.21 22.01 13.61
C TYR A 41 -9.99 20.98 14.70
N LEU A 42 -10.84 21.03 15.73
CA LEU A 42 -11.03 19.97 16.71
C LEU A 42 -12.48 19.51 16.62
N GLY A 43 -12.68 18.19 16.62
CA GLY A 43 -14.00 17.57 16.61
C GLY A 43 -14.15 16.61 17.78
N PHE A 44 -15.26 16.73 18.51
CA PHE A 44 -15.66 15.78 19.54
C PHE A 44 -17.10 15.35 19.29
N GLY A 45 -17.34 14.06 19.11
CA GLY A 45 -18.63 13.53 18.71
C GLY A 45 -19.02 12.26 19.43
N TRP A 46 -20.24 11.82 19.18
CA TRP A 46 -20.87 10.69 19.84
C TRP A 46 -21.80 9.97 18.86
N THR A 47 -21.97 8.67 19.07
CA THR A 47 -22.81 7.83 18.21
C THR A 47 -23.68 6.88 19.02
N SER A 48 -24.85 6.55 18.49
CA SER A 48 -25.73 5.53 19.05
C SER A 48 -25.19 4.11 18.84
N GLY A 49 -24.37 3.89 17.80
CA GLY A 49 -23.73 2.61 17.49
C GLY A 49 -22.39 2.40 18.19
N SER A 50 -21.76 1.24 17.95
CA SER A 50 -20.45 0.87 18.53
C SER A 50 -19.30 0.86 17.52
N SER A 51 -19.53 1.37 16.30
CA SER A 51 -18.56 1.24 15.20
C SER A 51 -17.34 2.15 15.32
N GLY A 52 -17.41 3.20 16.15
CA GLY A 52 -16.37 4.24 16.23
C GLY A 52 -16.18 5.05 14.94
N LEU A 53 -17.12 4.96 13.99
CA LEU A 53 -17.07 5.67 12.72
C LEU A 53 -17.84 6.99 12.79
N MET A 54 -17.41 7.96 11.97
CA MET A 54 -18.10 9.24 11.85
C MET A 54 -19.48 9.12 11.19
N SER A 55 -19.68 8.21 10.24
CA SER A 55 -20.95 8.13 9.51
C SER A 55 -22.10 7.71 10.42
N GLY A 56 -23.16 8.51 10.48
CA GLY A 56 -24.32 8.33 11.36
C GLY A 56 -24.10 8.82 12.80
N SER A 57 -23.10 9.67 13.03
CA SER A 57 -22.82 10.27 14.35
C SER A 57 -23.13 11.76 14.37
N GLU A 58 -23.03 12.37 15.56
CA GLU A 58 -23.12 13.81 15.76
C GLU A 58 -21.85 14.31 16.43
N SER A 59 -21.50 15.57 16.19
CA SER A 59 -20.31 16.16 16.80
C SER A 59 -20.45 17.65 17.06
N VAL A 60 -19.62 18.13 17.98
CA VAL A 60 -19.22 19.53 18.04
C VAL A 60 -17.89 19.68 17.32
N ILE A 61 -17.81 20.64 16.40
CA ILE A 61 -16.58 20.98 15.69
C ILE A 61 -16.29 22.46 15.87
N GLY A 62 -15.08 22.78 16.34
CA GLY A 62 -14.50 24.12 16.33
C GLY A 62 -13.38 24.19 15.29
N THR A 63 -13.19 25.34 14.66
CA THR A 63 -12.19 25.54 13.60
C THR A 63 -11.67 26.96 13.61
N THR A 64 -10.46 27.15 13.07
CA THR A 64 -9.91 28.48 12.83
C THR A 64 -10.76 29.18 11.76
N GLY A 65 -11.45 30.27 12.13
CA GLY A 65 -12.08 31.17 11.16
C GLY A 65 -13.61 31.16 11.04
N THR A 66 -14.36 30.29 11.74
CA THR A 66 -15.85 30.23 11.58
C THR A 66 -16.65 30.58 12.83
N GLY A 67 -16.04 31.22 13.83
CA GLY A 67 -16.70 31.56 15.10
C GLY A 67 -16.62 30.44 16.14
N PRO A 68 -17.48 30.46 17.17
CA PRO A 68 -17.43 29.45 18.24
C PRO A 68 -17.76 28.05 17.70
N PRO A 69 -17.32 26.97 18.40
CA PRO A 69 -17.68 25.61 18.05
C PRO A 69 -19.20 25.42 17.86
N ALA A 70 -19.58 24.57 16.92
CA ALA A 70 -20.98 24.35 16.54
C ALA A 70 -21.30 22.86 16.43
N LYS A 71 -22.59 22.50 16.48
CA LYS A 71 -23.06 21.13 16.29
C LYS A 71 -23.19 20.77 14.81
N TYR A 72 -22.81 19.54 14.47
CA TYR A 72 -22.81 18.95 13.13
C TYR A 72 -23.41 17.55 13.15
N GLU A 73 -24.17 17.23 12.11
CA GLU A 73 -24.52 15.85 11.74
C GLU A 73 -23.42 15.29 10.83
N LEU A 74 -22.92 14.11 11.15
CA LEU A 74 -21.89 13.42 10.39
C LEU A 74 -22.55 12.29 9.59
N LYS A 75 -23.04 12.62 8.39
CA LYS A 75 -23.86 11.71 7.56
C LYS A 75 -23.01 10.65 6.86
N THR A 76 -21.88 11.05 6.29
CA THR A 76 -21.00 10.18 5.49
C THR A 76 -19.53 10.53 5.73
N SER A 77 -18.63 9.59 5.42
CA SER A 77 -17.17 9.81 5.47
C SER A 77 -16.57 10.15 4.11
N ASN A 78 -17.28 11.01 3.36
CA ASN A 78 -16.82 11.48 2.06
C ASN A 78 -15.69 12.48 2.25
N GLU A 79 -14.69 12.44 1.38
CA GLU A 79 -13.46 13.22 1.50
C GLU A 79 -13.63 14.69 1.12
N ASP A 80 -14.71 15.03 0.43
CA ASP A 80 -15.09 16.41 0.12
C ASP A 80 -15.83 17.12 1.27
N ALA A 81 -15.84 16.50 2.46
CA ALA A 81 -16.57 16.95 3.64
C ALA A 81 -18.09 17.13 3.45
N SER A 82 -18.68 16.66 2.33
CA SER A 82 -20.13 16.75 2.07
C SER A 82 -20.99 16.04 3.11
N GLY A 83 -20.38 15.10 3.85
CA GLY A 83 -20.99 14.39 4.96
C GLY A 83 -20.98 15.14 6.29
N VAL A 84 -20.27 16.26 6.40
CA VAL A 84 -20.18 17.08 7.61
C VAL A 84 -21.17 18.24 7.49
N VAL A 85 -22.37 18.07 8.02
CA VAL A 85 -23.48 19.00 7.82
C VAL A 85 -23.75 19.76 9.11
N ARG A 86 -23.57 21.08 9.08
CA ARG A 86 -23.87 21.94 10.23
C ARG A 86 -25.36 21.84 10.57
N MET A 87 -25.69 21.62 11.84
CA MET A 87 -27.08 21.57 12.28
C MET A 87 -27.76 22.93 12.15
N ASP A 88 -29.07 22.91 11.95
CA ASP A 88 -29.91 24.12 11.85
C ASP A 88 -29.73 25.06 13.05
N LYS A 89 -29.92 26.36 12.82
CA LYS A 89 -29.74 27.38 13.86
C LYS A 89 -30.58 27.12 15.12
N SER A 90 -31.78 26.57 14.97
CA SER A 90 -32.66 26.20 16.10
C SER A 90 -32.08 25.07 16.95
N LYS A 91 -31.23 24.22 16.38
CA LYS A 91 -30.52 23.16 17.10
C LYS A 91 -29.19 23.63 17.69
N GLN A 92 -28.66 24.80 17.32
CA GLN A 92 -27.38 25.28 17.87
C GLN A 92 -27.53 25.82 19.31
N SER A 93 -27.61 24.91 20.27
CA SER A 93 -27.92 25.16 21.69
C SER A 93 -26.72 25.11 22.64
N LEU A 94 -25.50 25.00 22.12
CA LEU A 94 -24.28 24.90 22.94
C LEU A 94 -24.13 26.13 23.85
N GLN A 95 -23.72 25.90 25.09
CA GLN A 95 -23.37 26.96 26.05
C GLN A 95 -21.86 26.99 26.27
N ASN A 96 -21.32 28.14 26.65
CA ASN A 96 -19.89 28.35 26.92
C ASN A 96 -18.97 27.78 25.82
N SER A 97 -19.40 27.90 24.57
CA SER A 97 -18.68 27.38 23.43
C SER A 97 -17.52 28.32 23.07
N THR A 98 -16.29 27.82 23.21
CA THR A 98 -15.07 28.61 23.01
C THR A 98 -14.03 27.85 22.20
N TRP A 99 -13.24 28.61 21.46
CA TRP A 99 -12.05 28.16 20.73
C TRP A 99 -10.91 29.09 21.13
N VAL A 100 -9.84 28.54 21.68
CA VAL A 100 -8.68 29.29 22.12
C VAL A 100 -7.44 28.65 21.53
N GLU A 101 -6.60 29.46 20.89
CA GLU A 101 -5.28 29.06 20.43
C GLU A 101 -4.25 29.95 21.13
N SER A 102 -3.43 29.37 22.01
CA SER A 102 -2.40 30.08 22.78
C SER A 102 -1.23 29.15 23.07
N ASP A 103 -0.01 29.69 23.07
CA ASP A 103 1.21 28.98 23.49
C ASP A 103 1.43 27.62 22.79
N GLY A 104 1.07 27.54 21.51
CA GLY A 104 1.17 26.32 20.71
C GLY A 104 0.16 25.24 21.05
N GLN A 105 -0.90 25.58 21.80
CA GLN A 105 -2.01 24.69 22.13
C GLN A 105 -3.32 25.20 21.54
N THR A 106 -4.17 24.26 21.13
CA THR A 106 -5.55 24.53 20.71
C THR A 106 -6.51 23.94 21.74
N ILE A 107 -7.42 24.74 22.26
CA ILE A 107 -8.42 24.35 23.25
C ILE A 107 -9.81 24.61 22.67
N MET A 108 -10.64 23.59 22.66
CA MET A 108 -12.06 23.67 22.33
C MET A 108 -12.88 23.29 23.56
N SER A 109 -13.75 24.20 24.01
CA SER A 109 -14.63 23.94 25.16
C SER A 109 -16.08 24.23 24.83
N PHE A 110 -17.01 23.45 25.40
CA PHE A 110 -18.45 23.68 25.29
C PHE A 110 -19.23 22.92 26.35
N ARG A 111 -20.49 23.31 26.53
CA ARG A 111 -21.51 22.59 27.31
C ARG A 111 -22.66 22.20 26.40
N LYS A 112 -23.12 20.96 26.52
CA LYS A 112 -24.26 20.41 25.77
C LYS A 112 -25.23 19.74 26.72
N LEU A 113 -26.53 19.86 26.45
CA LEU A 113 -27.54 19.02 27.08
C LEU A 113 -27.31 17.55 26.72
N VAL A 114 -27.45 16.68 27.72
CA VAL A 114 -27.30 15.22 27.57
C VAL A 114 -28.39 14.65 26.64
N ALA A 115 -29.58 15.24 26.62
CA ALA A 115 -30.66 14.87 25.71
C ALA A 115 -31.31 16.12 25.08
N GLU A 116 -31.49 16.09 23.76
CA GLU A 116 -32.14 17.14 22.98
C GLU A 116 -33.07 16.49 21.94
N ASP A 117 -34.16 17.18 21.58
CA ASP A 117 -35.14 16.64 20.65
C ASP A 117 -34.55 16.51 19.22
N GLY A 118 -34.73 15.34 18.62
CA GLY A 118 -34.20 15.06 17.27
C GLY A 118 -32.68 15.01 17.17
N GLU A 119 -31.98 14.73 18.27
CA GLU A 119 -30.52 14.50 18.33
C GLU A 119 -30.20 13.15 19.00
N ILE A 120 -28.96 12.67 18.85
CA ILE A 120 -28.48 11.50 19.57
C ILE A 120 -28.24 11.87 21.03
N SER A 121 -29.06 11.33 21.93
CA SER A 121 -28.87 11.49 23.38
C SER A 121 -27.56 10.85 23.85
N ILE A 122 -26.83 11.58 24.70
CA ILE A 122 -25.64 11.10 25.39
C ILE A 122 -26.06 10.14 26.50
N ARG A 123 -25.53 8.91 26.48
CA ARG A 123 -25.84 7.93 27.53
C ARG A 123 -24.91 8.16 28.72
N ILE A 124 -25.49 8.39 29.90
CA ILE A 124 -24.75 8.60 31.15
C ILE A 124 -24.69 7.32 32.01
N THR A 125 -25.71 6.46 31.92
CA THR A 125 -25.82 5.20 32.70
C THR A 125 -25.06 4.03 32.09
N ASP A 126 -24.87 4.05 30.77
CA ASP A 126 -24.21 2.99 30.00
C ASP A 126 -23.12 3.59 29.11
N ALA A 127 -22.16 2.76 28.73
CA ALA A 127 -21.01 3.23 27.99
C ALA A 127 -21.44 3.73 26.61
N MET A 128 -20.87 4.86 26.21
CA MET A 128 -21.13 5.46 24.92
C MET A 128 -19.85 5.58 24.11
N THR A 129 -19.96 5.33 22.81
CA THR A 129 -18.86 5.56 21.89
C THR A 129 -18.79 7.04 21.55
N PHE A 130 -17.69 7.66 21.98
CA PHE A 130 -17.27 8.97 21.56
C PHE A 130 -16.24 8.85 20.44
N ILE A 131 -16.29 9.78 19.50
CA ILE A 131 -15.34 9.91 18.40
C ILE A 131 -14.66 11.27 18.51
N TRP A 132 -13.45 11.37 18.00
CA TRP A 132 -12.70 12.62 18.05
C TRP A 132 -11.83 12.78 16.81
N ALA A 133 -11.49 14.03 16.50
CA ALA A 133 -10.66 14.36 15.37
C ALA A 133 -9.84 15.64 15.59
N VAL A 134 -8.67 15.67 14.98
CA VAL A 134 -7.83 16.87 14.78
C VAL A 134 -7.66 17.05 13.27
N GLY A 135 -7.93 18.25 12.77
CA GLY A 135 -7.90 18.58 11.35
C GLY A 135 -6.60 19.13 10.81
N GLU A 136 -6.33 18.86 9.52
CA GLU A 136 -5.25 19.51 8.75
C GLU A 136 -5.70 20.74 7.97
N ASP A 137 -6.99 20.85 7.67
CA ASP A 137 -7.60 21.93 6.90
C ASP A 137 -8.85 22.49 7.59
N GLU A 138 -9.25 23.71 7.27
CA GLU A 138 -10.45 24.35 7.85
C GLU A 138 -11.77 23.82 7.26
N GLY A 139 -11.70 23.08 6.14
CA GLY A 139 -12.85 22.58 5.38
C GLY A 139 -13.36 21.21 5.83
N PHE A 140 -12.83 20.65 6.92
CA PHE A 140 -13.20 19.33 7.46
C PHE A 140 -12.93 18.16 6.50
N THR A 141 -12.07 18.35 5.49
CA THR A 141 -11.80 17.32 4.48
C THR A 141 -10.84 16.26 4.98
N THR A 142 -9.83 16.66 5.75
CA THR A 142 -8.70 15.82 6.14
C THR A 142 -8.47 15.82 7.64
N HIS A 143 -8.59 14.63 8.23
CA HIS A 143 -8.15 14.39 9.60
C HIS A 143 -6.62 14.23 9.63
N ARG A 144 -5.95 15.04 10.46
CA ARG A 144 -4.58 14.75 10.88
C ARG A 144 -4.57 13.49 11.73
N TYR A 145 -5.46 13.47 12.72
CA TYR A 145 -5.67 12.37 13.66
C TYR A 145 -7.16 12.21 13.92
N PHE A 146 -7.58 10.97 14.16
CA PHE A 146 -8.93 10.67 14.61
C PHE A 146 -8.94 9.35 15.37
N GLY A 147 -10.00 9.13 16.15
CA GLY A 147 -10.16 7.91 16.89
C GLY A 147 -11.51 7.83 17.57
N SER A 148 -11.67 6.80 18.37
CA SER A 148 -12.91 6.51 19.09
C SER A 148 -12.61 5.87 20.44
N SER A 149 -13.44 6.15 21.42
CA SER A 149 -13.34 5.62 22.78
C SER A 149 -14.73 5.27 23.29
N SER A 150 -14.86 4.16 24.01
CA SER A 150 -16.04 3.86 24.82
C SER A 150 -15.82 4.48 26.20
N ILE A 151 -16.74 5.36 26.63
CA ILE A 151 -16.63 6.07 27.90
C ILE A 151 -17.92 5.87 28.70
N GLN A 152 -17.78 5.50 29.96
CA GLN A 152 -18.87 5.48 30.94
C GLN A 152 -18.79 6.74 31.81
N LEU A 153 -19.72 7.69 31.61
CA LEU A 153 -19.62 9.02 32.22
C LEU A 153 -19.83 9.06 33.75
N LEU A 154 -20.47 8.04 34.35
CA LEU A 154 -20.66 7.97 35.80
C LEU A 154 -19.53 7.27 36.54
N THR A 155 -18.86 6.29 35.91
CA THR A 155 -17.78 5.53 36.55
C THR A 155 -16.39 6.03 36.17
N GLY A 156 -16.29 6.76 35.05
CA GLY A 156 -15.01 7.16 34.47
C GLY A 156 -14.30 6.03 33.73
N ASP A 157 -14.95 4.89 33.50
CA ASP A 157 -14.35 3.80 32.74
C ASP A 157 -14.16 4.20 31.28
N VAL A 158 -12.94 3.99 30.77
CA VAL A 158 -12.54 4.34 29.41
C VAL A 158 -11.90 3.14 28.72
N GLU A 159 -12.41 2.81 27.54
CA GLU A 159 -11.81 1.86 26.61
C GLU A 159 -11.49 2.57 25.28
N ILE A 160 -10.22 2.63 24.89
CA ILE A 160 -9.84 3.14 23.57
C ILE A 160 -10.18 2.09 22.51
N LEU A 161 -11.08 2.42 21.59
CA LEU A 161 -11.56 1.49 20.57
C LEU A 161 -10.58 1.42 19.40
N ALA A 162 -10.21 0.20 19.02
CA ALA A 162 -9.36 -0.02 17.85
C ALA A 162 -10.11 0.35 16.56
N LEU A 163 -9.49 1.19 15.73
CA LEU A 163 -10.05 1.54 14.43
C LEU A 163 -10.29 0.27 13.58
N PRO A 164 -11.47 0.14 12.95
CA PRO A 164 -11.84 -1.06 12.23
C PRO A 164 -10.90 -1.32 11.04
N HIS A 165 -10.75 -2.60 10.70
CA HIS A 165 -9.96 -3.09 9.57
C HIS A 165 -8.45 -2.77 9.61
N LYS A 166 -7.89 -2.32 10.73
CA LYS A 166 -6.44 -2.07 10.88
C LYS A 166 -5.57 -3.23 10.39
N LYS A 167 -5.96 -4.47 10.70
CA LYS A 167 -5.28 -5.69 10.24
C LYS A 167 -5.36 -5.87 8.72
N ASN A 168 -6.48 -5.51 8.09
CA ASN A 168 -6.67 -5.64 6.65
C ASN A 168 -5.80 -4.65 5.88
N TYR A 169 -5.73 -3.39 6.34
CA TYR A 169 -4.83 -2.39 5.74
C TYR A 169 -3.35 -2.76 5.92
N LEU A 170 -2.99 -3.32 7.08
CA LEU A 170 -1.64 -3.83 7.30
C LEU A 170 -1.32 -4.98 6.34
N LEU A 171 -2.24 -5.95 6.19
CA LEU A 171 -2.06 -7.08 5.28
C LEU A 171 -1.96 -6.64 3.82
N HIS A 172 -2.77 -5.65 3.41
CA HIS A 172 -2.67 -5.01 2.10
C HIS A 172 -1.25 -4.43 1.88
N GLY A 173 -0.75 -3.63 2.82
CA GLY A 173 0.58 -3.03 2.74
C GLY A 173 1.71 -4.07 2.68
N VAL A 174 1.62 -5.13 3.49
CA VAL A 174 2.60 -6.23 3.48
C VAL A 174 2.62 -6.95 2.13
N LEU A 175 1.45 -7.30 1.58
CA LEU A 175 1.36 -7.95 0.27
C LEU A 175 1.84 -7.05 -0.87
N ALA A 176 1.51 -5.75 -0.82
CA ALA A 176 2.01 -4.77 -1.77
C ALA A 176 3.55 -4.64 -1.71
N PHE A 177 4.12 -4.59 -0.51
CA PHE A 177 5.58 -4.60 -0.32
C PHE A 177 6.22 -5.89 -0.84
N LEU A 178 5.64 -7.06 -0.57
CA LEU A 178 6.16 -8.32 -1.11
C LEU A 178 6.13 -8.33 -2.65
N ALA A 179 5.05 -7.85 -3.27
CA ALA A 179 4.95 -7.77 -4.73
C ALA A 179 5.98 -6.80 -5.33
N TRP A 180 5.99 -5.55 -4.85
CA TRP A 180 6.67 -4.44 -5.50
C TRP A 180 8.01 -4.05 -4.87
N GLY A 181 8.18 -4.33 -3.59
CA GLY A 181 9.44 -4.14 -2.87
C GLY A 181 10.36 -5.36 -2.87
N VAL A 182 9.85 -6.58 -3.12
CA VAL A 182 10.66 -7.81 -3.08
C VAL A 182 10.65 -8.57 -4.41
N PHE A 183 9.51 -9.10 -4.83
CA PHE A 183 9.46 -10.01 -5.98
C PHE A 183 9.75 -9.31 -7.31
N THR A 184 9.13 -8.15 -7.57
CA THR A 184 9.37 -7.39 -8.81
C THR A 184 10.82 -6.92 -8.95
N PRO A 185 11.45 -6.33 -7.90
CA PRO A 185 12.87 -5.98 -7.96
C PRO A 185 13.79 -7.18 -8.19
N ILE A 186 13.54 -8.32 -7.53
CA ILE A 186 14.32 -9.56 -7.75
C ILE A 186 14.14 -10.06 -9.19
N ALA A 187 12.91 -10.02 -9.73
CA ALA A 187 12.65 -10.44 -11.10
C ALA A 187 13.43 -9.57 -12.11
N ILE A 188 13.43 -8.26 -11.92
CA ILE A 188 14.17 -7.30 -12.76
C ILE A 188 15.68 -7.50 -12.60
N ALA A 189 16.18 -7.63 -11.37
CA ALA A 189 17.58 -7.90 -11.07
C ALA A 189 18.07 -9.18 -11.76
N ALA A 190 17.28 -10.26 -11.72
CA ALA A 190 17.59 -11.51 -12.42
C ALA A 190 17.76 -11.32 -13.93
N SER A 191 16.99 -10.42 -14.55
CA SER A 191 17.12 -10.09 -15.97
C SER A 191 18.37 -9.25 -16.27
N ILE A 192 18.70 -8.27 -15.42
CA ILE A 192 19.89 -7.41 -15.56
C ILE A 192 21.18 -8.21 -15.38
N LEU A 193 21.18 -9.12 -14.40
CA LEU A 193 22.30 -9.96 -13.99
C LEU A 193 22.29 -11.34 -14.65
N LYS A 194 21.54 -11.52 -15.74
CA LYS A 194 21.41 -12.82 -16.42
C LYS A 194 22.76 -13.48 -16.72
N ASP A 195 23.74 -12.71 -17.18
CA ASP A 195 25.03 -13.25 -17.62
C ASP A 195 25.84 -13.71 -16.39
N PHE A 196 25.80 -12.94 -15.30
CA PHE A 196 26.38 -13.32 -14.01
C PHE A 196 25.74 -14.59 -13.45
N LEU A 197 24.40 -14.67 -13.43
CA LEU A 197 23.69 -15.85 -12.95
C LEU A 197 24.05 -17.09 -13.78
N GLN A 198 24.21 -16.95 -15.09
CA GLN A 198 24.60 -18.04 -15.98
C GLN A 198 26.04 -18.53 -15.78
N LEU A 199 26.92 -17.76 -15.11
CA LEU A 199 28.27 -18.24 -14.77
C LEU A 199 28.24 -19.31 -13.67
N PHE A 200 27.32 -19.16 -12.71
CA PHE A 200 27.23 -20.03 -11.53
C PHE A 200 26.07 -21.01 -11.58
N THR A 201 25.14 -20.82 -12.51
CA THR A 201 23.90 -21.60 -12.63
C THR A 201 23.62 -21.94 -14.10
N GLY A 202 22.58 -22.74 -14.36
CA GLY A 202 22.19 -23.11 -15.72
C GLY A 202 21.66 -21.94 -16.58
N LYS A 203 21.78 -22.07 -17.91
CA LYS A 203 21.40 -21.03 -18.91
C LYS A 203 19.96 -20.48 -18.77
N THR A 204 19.05 -21.24 -18.16
CA THR A 204 17.62 -20.90 -18.05
C THR A 204 17.20 -20.41 -16.65
N VAL A 205 18.09 -20.45 -15.66
CA VAL A 205 17.73 -20.14 -14.25
C VAL A 205 17.28 -18.69 -14.08
N TRP A 206 17.97 -17.72 -14.69
CA TRP A 206 17.59 -16.31 -14.62
C TRP A 206 16.16 -16.09 -15.15
N LEU A 207 15.75 -16.83 -16.20
CA LEU A 207 14.44 -16.70 -16.82
C LEU A 207 13.36 -17.33 -15.93
N LYS A 208 13.64 -18.48 -15.33
CA LYS A 208 12.74 -19.10 -14.34
C LYS A 208 12.53 -18.16 -13.15
N LEU A 209 13.61 -17.60 -12.60
CA LEU A 209 13.54 -16.66 -11.49
C LEU A 209 12.72 -15.41 -11.87
N HIS A 210 12.99 -14.83 -13.04
CA HIS A 210 12.23 -13.69 -13.56
C HIS A 210 10.73 -14.01 -13.68
N VAL A 211 10.36 -15.15 -14.26
CA VAL A 211 8.95 -15.53 -14.46
C VAL A 211 8.27 -15.83 -13.13
N TYR A 212 8.86 -16.65 -12.26
CA TYR A 212 8.22 -17.03 -11.00
C TYR A 212 8.06 -15.84 -10.04
N CYS A 213 9.05 -14.96 -9.94
CA CYS A 213 8.91 -13.76 -9.13
C CYS A 213 7.83 -12.82 -9.70
N ASN A 214 7.71 -12.67 -11.02
CA ASN A 214 6.60 -11.90 -11.60
C ASN A 214 5.24 -12.55 -11.35
N ILE A 215 5.11 -13.88 -11.41
CA ILE A 215 3.87 -14.59 -11.06
C ILE A 215 3.50 -14.34 -9.60
N LEU A 216 4.45 -14.49 -8.67
CA LEU A 216 4.24 -14.21 -7.26
C LEU A 216 3.85 -12.74 -7.02
N SER A 217 4.47 -11.81 -7.74
CA SER A 217 4.14 -10.39 -7.69
C SER A 217 2.69 -10.12 -8.12
N VAL A 218 2.24 -10.69 -9.24
CA VAL A 218 0.85 -10.54 -9.71
C VAL A 218 -0.14 -11.15 -8.72
N ILE A 219 0.14 -12.33 -8.18
CA ILE A 219 -0.70 -12.98 -7.17
C ILE A 219 -0.81 -12.10 -5.92
N ALA A 220 0.33 -11.67 -5.36
CA ALA A 220 0.36 -10.82 -4.18
C ALA A 220 -0.36 -9.48 -4.40
N THR A 221 -0.16 -8.86 -5.57
CA THR A 221 -0.86 -7.62 -5.95
C THR A 221 -2.37 -7.84 -6.03
N THR A 222 -2.82 -8.96 -6.60
CA THR A 222 -4.24 -9.31 -6.70
C THR A 222 -4.89 -9.45 -5.32
N PHE A 223 -4.23 -10.14 -4.40
CA PHE A 223 -4.72 -10.25 -3.02
C PHE A 223 -4.69 -8.90 -2.29
N ALA A 224 -3.60 -8.14 -2.41
CA ALA A 224 -3.49 -6.81 -1.82
C ALA A 224 -4.67 -5.93 -2.27
N PHE A 225 -4.92 -5.86 -3.57
CA PHE A 225 -6.01 -5.08 -4.16
C PHE A 225 -7.39 -5.56 -3.70
N SER A 226 -7.62 -6.88 -3.70
CA SER A 226 -8.90 -7.47 -3.30
C SER A 226 -9.27 -7.17 -1.84
N ILE A 227 -8.29 -7.15 -0.93
CA ILE A 227 -8.50 -6.83 0.49
C ILE A 227 -9.06 -5.42 0.64
N VAL A 228 -8.43 -4.41 0.00
CA VAL A 228 -8.88 -3.02 0.15
C VAL A 228 -10.20 -2.76 -0.55
N VAL A 229 -10.46 -3.38 -1.70
CA VAL A 229 -11.79 -3.32 -2.34
C VAL A 229 -12.85 -3.89 -1.40
N ASN A 230 -12.60 -5.04 -0.77
CA ASN A 230 -13.54 -5.63 0.18
C ASN A 230 -13.80 -4.71 1.39
N VAL A 231 -12.76 -4.09 1.94
CA VAL A 231 -12.90 -3.13 3.05
C VAL A 231 -13.72 -1.91 2.63
N TYR A 232 -13.47 -1.34 1.45
CA TYR A 232 -14.24 -0.19 0.95
C TYR A 232 -15.72 -0.53 0.76
N GLN A 233 -16.02 -1.73 0.25
CA GLN A 233 -17.40 -2.22 0.14
C GLN A 233 -18.08 -2.35 1.51
N GLN A 234 -17.39 -2.94 2.50
CA GLN A 234 -17.91 -3.06 3.88
C GLN A 234 -18.18 -1.69 4.51
N GLN A 235 -17.33 -0.70 4.21
CA GLN A 235 -17.46 0.67 4.71
C GLN A 235 -18.43 1.54 3.90
N LYS A 236 -19.06 1.00 2.84
CA LYS A 236 -19.92 1.72 1.89
C LYS A 236 -19.24 2.99 1.34
N LYS A 237 -17.92 2.95 1.15
CA LYS A 237 -17.14 4.05 0.58
C LYS A 237 -17.17 3.98 -0.94
N VAL A 238 -17.06 5.14 -1.58
CA VAL A 238 -16.84 5.22 -3.02
C VAL A 238 -15.43 4.74 -3.34
N HIS A 239 -15.27 3.91 -4.36
CA HIS A 239 -13.96 3.40 -4.79
C HIS A 239 -13.24 4.41 -5.68
N PHE A 240 -11.91 4.51 -5.56
CA PHE A 240 -11.00 5.20 -6.47
C PHE A 240 -11.23 6.72 -6.66
N LYS A 241 -11.90 7.38 -5.71
CA LYS A 241 -12.05 8.84 -5.71
C LYS A 241 -11.09 9.56 -4.76
N SER A 242 -10.34 8.78 -3.99
CA SER A 242 -9.75 9.21 -2.74
C SER A 242 -8.25 9.51 -2.81
N GLY A 243 -7.84 10.21 -3.87
CA GLY A 243 -6.44 10.62 -4.06
C GLY A 243 -5.58 9.68 -4.91
N ALA A 244 -4.32 10.07 -5.05
CA ALA A 244 -3.37 9.53 -6.02
C ALA A 244 -3.08 8.03 -5.80
N HIS A 245 -2.91 7.60 -4.54
CA HIS A 245 -2.65 6.21 -4.15
C HIS A 245 -3.61 5.21 -4.81
N GLN A 246 -4.92 5.50 -4.76
CA GLN A 246 -5.92 4.56 -5.26
C GLN A 246 -5.97 4.51 -6.78
N GLY A 247 -5.81 5.68 -7.42
CA GLY A 247 -5.82 5.79 -8.87
C GLY A 247 -4.59 5.15 -9.49
N ILE A 248 -3.41 5.46 -8.95
CA ILE A 248 -2.14 4.92 -9.43
C ILE A 248 -2.01 3.44 -9.07
N GLY A 249 -2.43 3.02 -7.88
CA GLY A 249 -2.49 1.61 -7.49
C GLY A 249 -3.39 0.76 -8.41
N LEU A 250 -4.56 1.28 -8.81
CA LEU A 250 -5.42 0.64 -9.81
C LEU A 250 -4.72 0.53 -11.17
N PHE A 251 -4.09 1.62 -11.62
CA PHE A 251 -3.32 1.62 -12.85
C PHE A 251 -2.21 0.56 -12.82
N LEU A 252 -1.42 0.48 -11.73
CA LEU A 252 -0.37 -0.53 -11.58
C LEU A 252 -0.92 -1.95 -11.57
N PHE A 253 -2.04 -2.21 -10.89
CA PHE A 253 -2.67 -3.53 -10.89
C PHE A 253 -3.05 -3.99 -12.30
N ILE A 254 -3.71 -3.11 -13.07
CA ILE A 254 -4.10 -3.39 -14.46
C ILE A 254 -2.85 -3.56 -15.33
N ALA A 255 -1.91 -2.62 -15.26
CA ALA A 255 -0.71 -2.60 -16.08
C ALA A 255 0.20 -3.81 -15.81
N ALA A 256 0.40 -4.20 -14.55
CA ALA A 256 1.18 -5.38 -14.17
C ALA A 256 0.55 -6.67 -14.70
N THR A 257 -0.79 -6.77 -14.64
CA THR A 257 -1.53 -7.91 -15.19
C THR A 257 -1.30 -8.02 -16.69
N PHE A 258 -1.46 -6.92 -17.44
CA PHE A 258 -1.17 -6.90 -18.88
C PHE A 258 0.29 -7.20 -19.20
N GLN A 259 1.23 -6.66 -18.43
CA GLN A 259 2.67 -6.89 -18.58
C GLN A 259 3.01 -8.39 -18.43
N ALA A 260 2.40 -9.07 -17.45
CA ALA A 260 2.59 -10.50 -17.22
C ALA A 260 1.99 -11.34 -18.37
N PHE A 261 0.77 -11.02 -18.82
CA PHE A 261 0.15 -11.69 -19.97
C PHE A 261 0.92 -11.46 -21.27
N ALA A 262 1.43 -10.25 -21.51
CA ALA A 262 2.27 -9.95 -22.67
C ALA A 262 3.56 -10.79 -22.69
N GLY A 263 4.05 -11.20 -21.51
CA GLY A 263 5.16 -12.15 -21.37
C GLY A 263 4.88 -13.54 -21.94
N VAL A 264 3.61 -14.00 -21.92
CA VAL A 264 3.19 -15.29 -22.48
C VAL A 264 3.28 -15.27 -24.01
N PHE A 265 2.88 -14.15 -24.62
CA PHE A 265 2.91 -13.95 -26.08
C PHE A 265 4.24 -13.41 -26.61
N ARG A 266 5.30 -13.53 -25.80
CA ARG A 266 6.67 -13.12 -26.12
C ARG A 266 7.11 -13.75 -27.46
N PRO A 267 7.41 -12.96 -28.52
CA PRO A 267 7.76 -13.50 -29.84
C PRO A 267 8.96 -14.47 -29.79
N HIS A 268 8.87 -15.61 -30.48
CA HIS A 268 9.95 -16.61 -30.50
C HIS A 268 11.16 -16.12 -31.32
N LEU A 269 12.33 -16.67 -31.00
CA LEU A 269 13.50 -16.53 -31.88
C LEU A 269 13.24 -17.32 -33.17
N PRO A 270 13.79 -16.90 -34.32
CA PRO A 270 13.74 -17.70 -35.54
C PRO A 270 14.25 -19.11 -35.27
N LYS A 271 13.70 -20.12 -35.94
CA LYS A 271 14.29 -21.47 -35.91
C LYS A 271 15.61 -21.45 -36.70
N PRO A 272 16.65 -22.19 -36.27
CA PRO A 272 17.82 -22.45 -37.11
C PRO A 272 17.34 -23.01 -38.46
N LYS A 273 17.97 -22.59 -39.57
CA LYS A 273 17.74 -23.26 -40.86
C LYS A 273 18.28 -24.69 -40.74
N ASP A 274 17.45 -25.68 -41.04
CA ASP A 274 17.92 -27.06 -41.15
C ASP A 274 19.08 -27.11 -42.17
N PRO A 275 20.13 -27.92 -41.93
CA PRO A 275 21.18 -28.09 -42.91
C PRO A 275 20.57 -28.58 -44.23
N PRO A 276 21.10 -28.15 -45.39
CA PRO A 276 20.58 -28.59 -46.67
C PRO A 276 20.59 -30.12 -46.70
N ALA A 277 19.46 -30.69 -47.08
CA ALA A 277 19.30 -32.14 -47.23
C ALA A 277 20.51 -32.69 -47.97
N SER A 278 21.21 -33.63 -47.33
CA SER A 278 22.33 -34.36 -47.92
C SER A 278 21.90 -34.81 -49.32
N VAL A 279 22.67 -34.37 -50.32
CA VAL A 279 22.56 -34.83 -51.70
C VAL A 279 22.57 -36.36 -51.66
N GLU A 280 21.47 -36.94 -52.13
CA GLU A 280 21.28 -38.37 -52.36
C GLU A 280 22.37 -38.82 -53.35
N GLN A 281 23.46 -39.40 -52.83
CA GLN A 281 24.44 -40.10 -53.67
C GLN A 281 23.94 -41.54 -53.84
N ASP A 282 23.33 -41.79 -54.99
CA ASP A 282 23.13 -43.12 -55.55
C ASP A 282 24.47 -43.86 -55.60
N VAL A 283 24.69 -44.81 -54.69
CA VAL A 283 25.73 -45.83 -54.83
C VAL A 283 25.05 -47.20 -54.90
N ILE A 284 25.09 -47.74 -56.11
CA ILE A 284 24.69 -49.09 -56.49
C ILE A 284 25.44 -50.09 -55.60
N VAL A 285 24.69 -50.87 -54.82
CA VAL A 285 25.21 -52.01 -54.06
C VAL A 285 25.28 -53.22 -55.00
N ASP A 286 26.50 -53.60 -55.38
CA ASP A 286 26.77 -54.92 -55.94
C ASP A 286 27.39 -55.84 -54.87
N LYS A 287 26.86 -57.07 -54.82
CA LYS A 287 27.12 -58.08 -53.78
C LYS A 287 28.48 -58.78 -53.96
N LYS A 288 29.23 -58.98 -52.86
CA LYS A 288 29.65 -60.30 -52.28
C LYS A 288 31.02 -60.27 -51.57
N ASN A 289 31.03 -61.00 -50.45
CA ASN A 289 32.09 -61.84 -49.89
C ASN A 289 33.32 -61.23 -49.16
N ASN A 290 33.24 -61.38 -47.83
CA ASN A 290 33.99 -62.34 -47.00
C ASN A 290 35.47 -62.08 -46.63
N ASN A 291 35.64 -62.08 -45.30
CA ASN A 291 36.75 -62.57 -44.48
C ASN A 291 38.04 -61.75 -44.25
N ASN A 292 38.31 -61.64 -42.94
CA ASN A 292 39.58 -61.77 -42.21
C ASN A 292 40.47 -60.54 -41.92
N ASN A 293 40.61 -60.36 -40.59
CA ASN A 293 41.84 -60.20 -39.81
C ASN A 293 42.60 -58.87 -39.71
N ASN A 294 42.84 -58.58 -38.43
CA ASN A 294 44.04 -58.05 -37.77
C ASN A 294 44.23 -56.53 -37.75
N GLY A 295 44.65 -56.10 -36.55
CA GLY A 295 44.77 -54.70 -36.17
C GLY A 295 45.92 -53.98 -36.83
N GLU A 296 45.85 -52.67 -36.78
CA GLU A 296 46.96 -51.82 -36.34
C GLU A 296 46.42 -50.40 -36.12
N ASP A 297 47.00 -49.77 -35.11
CA ASP A 297 46.76 -48.39 -34.72
C ASP A 297 46.89 -47.43 -35.91
N ASN A 298 45.90 -46.57 -36.10
CA ASN A 298 46.09 -45.31 -36.79
C ASN A 298 45.18 -44.24 -36.17
N ALA A 299 45.83 -43.21 -35.63
CA ALA A 299 45.23 -41.97 -35.23
C ALA A 299 44.43 -41.38 -36.40
N VAL A 300 43.12 -41.24 -36.19
CA VAL A 300 42.26 -40.40 -37.02
C VAL A 300 41.89 -39.22 -36.15
N ASP A 301 42.38 -38.06 -36.54
CA ASP A 301 41.93 -36.77 -36.03
C ASP A 301 40.40 -36.71 -36.16
N GLU A 302 39.69 -36.80 -35.03
CA GLU A 302 38.30 -36.36 -34.94
C GLU A 302 38.32 -34.84 -35.10
N GLU A 303 38.18 -34.36 -36.34
CA GLU A 303 37.77 -32.98 -36.57
C GLU A 303 36.42 -32.75 -35.87
N ASP A 304 36.46 -32.02 -34.76
CA ASP A 304 35.29 -31.47 -34.11
C ASP A 304 34.39 -30.77 -35.15
N PRO A 305 33.09 -31.10 -35.25
CA PRO A 305 32.21 -30.40 -36.17
C PRO A 305 32.13 -28.92 -35.77
N PRO A 306 32.18 -27.99 -36.74
CA PRO A 306 32.29 -26.56 -36.47
C PRO A 306 30.97 -26.06 -35.88
N THR A 307 30.85 -26.03 -34.56
CA THR A 307 29.71 -25.41 -33.86
C THR A 307 29.93 -23.90 -33.68
N SER A 308 30.19 -23.20 -34.79
CA SER A 308 30.04 -21.74 -34.82
C SER A 308 28.71 -21.35 -35.50
N VAL A 309 27.60 -21.77 -34.89
CA VAL A 309 26.28 -21.28 -35.31
C VAL A 309 26.19 -19.80 -34.93
N SER A 310 26.38 -18.93 -35.93
CA SER A 310 26.17 -17.49 -35.79
C SER A 310 24.82 -17.19 -35.10
N PRO A 311 24.75 -16.23 -34.17
CA PRO A 311 23.53 -15.98 -33.42
C PRO A 311 22.40 -15.55 -34.37
N LEU A 312 21.29 -16.29 -34.33
CA LEU A 312 20.12 -16.02 -35.17
C LEU A 312 19.64 -14.57 -34.99
N LYS A 313 19.56 -13.82 -36.10
CA LYS A 313 19.15 -12.41 -36.11
C LYS A 313 17.71 -12.29 -35.62
N LYS A 314 17.48 -11.54 -34.53
CA LYS A 314 16.14 -11.30 -33.97
C LYS A 314 15.23 -10.59 -34.99
N SER A 315 13.93 -10.91 -34.98
CA SER A 315 12.94 -10.18 -35.77
C SER A 315 12.74 -8.75 -35.24
N GLN A 316 12.28 -7.82 -36.09
CA GLN A 316 12.00 -6.45 -35.68
C GLN A 316 10.93 -6.39 -34.58
N ILE A 317 9.87 -7.18 -34.71
CA ILE A 317 8.81 -7.31 -33.71
C ILE A 317 9.39 -7.73 -32.35
N ARG A 318 10.33 -8.68 -32.35
CA ARG A 318 11.00 -9.16 -31.15
C ARG A 318 11.82 -8.06 -30.46
N ILE A 319 12.53 -7.24 -31.25
CA ILE A 319 13.37 -6.14 -30.72
C ILE A 319 12.49 -5.07 -30.09
N VAL A 320 11.45 -4.61 -30.80
CA VAL A 320 10.51 -3.60 -30.28
C VAL A 320 9.84 -4.09 -29.01
N TRP A 321 9.35 -5.33 -28.99
CA TRP A 321 8.74 -5.93 -27.78
C TRP A 321 9.72 -5.93 -26.60
N GLU A 322 10.98 -6.33 -26.80
CA GLU A 322 11.98 -6.35 -25.73
C GLU A 322 12.27 -4.94 -25.17
N ILE A 323 12.30 -3.91 -26.02
CA ILE A 323 12.53 -2.52 -25.58
C ILE A 323 11.33 -2.04 -24.77
N CYS A 324 10.12 -2.17 -25.32
CA CYS A 324 8.89 -1.74 -24.64
C CYS A 324 8.71 -2.45 -23.31
N HIS A 325 8.87 -3.78 -23.28
CA HIS A 325 8.75 -4.57 -22.05
C HIS A 325 9.73 -4.12 -20.96
N LYS A 326 10.99 -3.84 -21.31
CA LYS A 326 12.00 -3.37 -20.36
C LYS A 326 11.68 -1.97 -19.83
N VAL A 327 11.40 -1.03 -20.71
CA VAL A 327 11.12 0.37 -20.33
C VAL A 327 9.90 0.42 -19.41
N LEU A 328 8.80 -0.25 -19.80
CA LEU A 328 7.60 -0.32 -18.97
C LEU A 328 7.89 -0.99 -17.62
N GLY A 329 8.69 -2.06 -17.59
CA GLY A 329 9.06 -2.73 -16.35
C GLY A 329 9.79 -1.81 -15.37
N TYR A 330 10.70 -0.97 -15.84
CA TYR A 330 11.40 0.00 -15.00
C TYR A 330 10.50 1.13 -14.53
N VAL A 331 9.66 1.67 -15.42
CA VAL A 331 8.70 2.72 -15.06
C VAL A 331 7.72 2.22 -14.00
N PHE A 332 7.15 1.03 -14.19
CA PHE A 332 6.23 0.44 -13.22
C PHE A 332 6.91 0.18 -11.88
N LEU A 333 8.15 -0.30 -11.88
CA LEU A 333 8.89 -0.47 -10.63
C LEU A 333 9.04 0.88 -9.90
N PHE A 334 9.45 1.94 -10.58
CA PHE A 334 9.65 3.24 -9.94
C PHE A 334 8.35 3.79 -9.34
N VAL A 335 7.26 3.76 -10.12
CA VAL A 335 5.93 4.20 -9.67
C VAL A 335 5.44 3.34 -8.50
N ALA A 336 5.66 2.02 -8.55
CA ALA A 336 5.26 1.12 -7.48
C ALA A 336 6.06 1.31 -6.17
N LEU A 337 7.34 1.67 -6.25
CA LEU A 337 8.12 2.00 -5.05
C LEU A 337 7.61 3.28 -4.39
N TRP A 338 7.19 4.26 -5.18
CA TRP A 338 6.51 5.45 -4.66
C TRP A 338 5.17 5.09 -4.00
N GLU A 339 4.35 4.25 -4.65
CA GLU A 339 3.08 3.75 -4.10
C GLU A 339 3.25 3.01 -2.76
N VAL A 340 4.29 2.19 -2.62
CA VAL A 340 4.57 1.52 -1.34
C VAL A 340 4.93 2.53 -0.25
N ASN A 341 5.75 3.54 -0.56
CA ASN A 341 6.08 4.60 0.39
C ASN A 341 4.84 5.42 0.80
N ASP A 342 4.07 5.85 -0.18
CA ASP A 342 2.83 6.60 0.04
C ASP A 342 1.80 5.79 0.84
N GLY A 343 1.69 4.48 0.58
CA GLY A 343 0.85 3.57 1.35
C GLY A 343 1.28 3.40 2.82
N ILE A 344 2.60 3.46 3.10
CA ILE A 344 3.11 3.48 4.48
C ILE A 344 2.60 4.73 5.21
N ASP A 345 2.62 5.89 4.55
CA ASP A 345 2.19 7.16 5.13
C ASP A 345 0.69 7.16 5.38
N HIS A 346 -0.10 6.73 4.40
CA HIS A 346 -1.54 6.52 4.56
C HIS A 346 -1.86 5.59 5.75
N TYR A 347 -1.11 4.52 5.95
CA TYR A 347 -1.28 3.64 7.11
C TYR A 347 -0.96 4.36 8.43
N GLY A 348 0.12 5.13 8.46
CA GLY A 348 0.55 5.94 9.60
C GLY A 348 -0.50 6.97 10.01
N HIS A 349 -0.94 7.80 9.06
CA HIS A 349 -1.98 8.81 9.27
C HIS A 349 -3.29 8.17 9.73
N LYS A 350 -3.71 7.09 9.08
CA LYS A 350 -4.99 6.44 9.38
C LYS A 350 -5.04 5.77 10.76
N PHE A 351 -3.94 5.19 11.22
CA PHE A 351 -3.92 4.40 12.46
C PHE A 351 -3.07 4.98 13.57
N GLY A 352 -2.55 6.20 13.40
CA GLY A 352 -1.61 6.84 14.32
C GLY A 352 -0.34 6.01 14.55
N ALA A 353 0.04 5.16 13.58
CA ALA A 353 1.20 4.29 13.71
C ALA A 353 2.48 5.09 13.45
N LYS A 354 3.53 4.84 14.25
CA LYS A 354 4.88 5.37 13.99
C LYS A 354 5.45 4.69 12.75
N VAL A 355 5.53 5.41 11.63
CA VAL A 355 5.90 4.83 10.34
C VAL A 355 7.37 4.95 9.96
N ASP A 356 8.11 5.84 10.62
CA ASP A 356 9.52 6.08 10.30
C ASP A 356 10.40 4.83 10.31
N PRO A 357 10.25 3.87 11.25
CA PRO A 357 11.03 2.63 11.21
C PRO A 357 10.72 1.78 9.96
N TYR A 358 9.45 1.71 9.54
CA TYR A 358 9.05 0.96 8.35
C TYR A 358 9.55 1.63 7.07
N ARG A 359 9.45 2.97 6.99
CA ARG A 359 9.96 3.75 5.86
C ARG A 359 11.48 3.63 5.75
N THR A 360 12.19 3.72 6.88
CA THR A 360 13.65 3.55 6.93
C THR A 360 14.04 2.14 6.48
N GLY A 361 13.37 1.11 7.00
CA GLY A 361 13.60 -0.28 6.60
C GLY A 361 13.33 -0.51 5.11
N PHE A 362 12.26 0.08 4.56
CA PHE A 362 11.93 0.01 3.14
C PHE A 362 13.05 0.59 2.26
N TYR A 363 13.50 1.82 2.52
CA TYR A 363 14.57 2.43 1.73
C TYR A 363 15.92 1.75 1.93
N ALA A 364 16.24 1.30 3.15
CA ALA A 364 17.45 0.51 3.40
C ALA A 364 17.46 -0.78 2.56
N TRP A 365 16.32 -1.49 2.51
CA TRP A 365 16.17 -2.68 1.70
C TRP A 365 16.34 -2.39 0.19
N ILE A 366 15.60 -1.43 -0.36
CA ILE A 366 15.68 -1.08 -1.78
C ILE A 366 17.09 -0.61 -2.16
N GLY A 367 17.70 0.25 -1.33
CA GLY A 367 19.07 0.71 -1.52
C GLY A 367 20.10 -0.43 -1.49
N SER A 368 19.92 -1.40 -0.59
CA SER A 368 20.78 -2.59 -0.51
C SER A 368 20.71 -3.44 -1.79
N LEU A 369 19.49 -3.70 -2.27
CA LEU A 369 19.26 -4.49 -3.48
C LEU A 369 19.86 -3.79 -4.71
N LEU A 370 19.63 -2.48 -4.85
CA LEU A 370 20.21 -1.69 -5.94
C LEU A 370 21.74 -1.72 -5.90
N SER A 371 22.33 -1.57 -4.72
CA SER A 371 23.80 -1.59 -4.53
C SER A 371 24.39 -2.94 -4.96
N VAL A 372 23.75 -4.05 -4.61
CA VAL A 372 24.16 -5.39 -5.04
C VAL A 372 24.06 -5.52 -6.57
N VAL A 373 22.95 -5.10 -7.18
CA VAL A 373 22.77 -5.18 -8.63
C VAL A 373 23.81 -4.37 -9.39
N VAL A 374 24.05 -3.13 -8.96
CA VAL A 374 25.06 -2.25 -9.56
C VAL A 374 26.46 -2.82 -9.37
N GLY A 375 26.80 -3.23 -8.14
CA GLY A 375 28.11 -3.80 -7.81
C GLY A 375 28.43 -5.05 -8.64
N LEU A 376 27.49 -6.00 -8.73
CA LEU A 376 27.65 -7.19 -9.56
C LEU A 376 27.72 -6.87 -11.05
N LYS A 377 26.97 -5.88 -11.52
CA LYS A 377 27.02 -5.46 -12.93
C LYS A 377 28.37 -4.82 -13.28
N LEU A 378 28.89 -3.97 -12.39
CA LEU A 378 30.22 -3.37 -12.54
C LEU A 378 31.32 -4.43 -12.47
N TYR A 379 31.23 -5.38 -11.55
CA TYR A 379 32.15 -6.51 -11.46
C TYR A 379 32.20 -7.30 -12.77
N MET A 380 31.05 -7.59 -13.36
CA MET A 380 30.96 -8.28 -14.65
C MET A 380 31.63 -7.52 -15.80
N LEU A 381 31.65 -6.19 -15.77
CA LEU A 381 32.34 -5.38 -16.79
C LEU A 381 33.87 -5.45 -16.66
N HIS A 382 34.39 -5.78 -15.48
CA HIS A 382 35.82 -5.88 -15.20
C HIS A 382 36.39 -7.29 -15.36
N LEU A 383 35.54 -8.31 -15.54
CA LEU A 383 36.03 -9.65 -15.83
C LEU A 383 36.71 -9.66 -17.20
N PRO A 384 37.97 -10.11 -17.30
CA PRO A 384 38.63 -10.23 -18.59
C PRO A 384 37.78 -11.13 -19.48
N SER A 385 37.37 -10.59 -20.64
CA SER A 385 36.74 -11.36 -21.69
C SER A 385 37.59 -12.61 -21.92
N LYS A 386 37.08 -13.79 -21.54
CA LYS A 386 37.63 -15.05 -22.04
C LYS A 386 37.50 -14.95 -23.56
N LYS A 387 38.58 -14.60 -24.24
CA LYS A 387 38.74 -14.89 -25.65
C LYS A 387 38.61 -16.41 -25.72
N THR A 388 37.47 -16.85 -26.22
CA THR A 388 37.32 -18.22 -26.71
C THR A 388 38.36 -18.38 -27.80
N GLU A 389 39.43 -19.11 -27.49
CA GLU A 389 40.28 -19.76 -28.49
C GLU A 389 39.47 -20.84 -29.21
#